data_AF-A0A840A5S4-F1
#
_entry.id   AF-A0A840A5S4-F1
#
_cell.length_a   1.000
_cell.length_b   1.000
_cell.length_c   1.000
_cell.angle_alpha   90.00
_cell.angle_beta   90.00
_cell.angle_gamma   90.00
#
_symmetry.space_group_name_H-M   'P 1'
#
loop_
_entity.id
_entity.type
_entity.pdbx_description
1 polymer ?
#
loop_
_entity_poly.entity_id
_entity_poly.type
_entity_poly.pdbx_seq_one_letter_code
_entity_poly.pdbx_strand_id
1 'polypeptide(L)' 'MLKLLFSSWGAEWGTAALVFFVSAAVGRFAAEGMNTLQWCGAITAVLASITAAVAVRVWKDEPVKARADRD' A
#
# COMPACT_ATOMS: atom_id res chain seq x y z
N MET A 1 -9.35 -1.06 17.72
CA MET A 1 -9.54 -0.94 16.25
C MET A 1 -8.22 -0.81 15.49
N LEU A 2 -7.24 -0.02 15.96
CA LEU A 2 -5.88 0.01 15.36
C LEU A 2 -5.21 -1.38 15.28
N LYS A 3 -5.39 -2.25 16.28
CA LYS A 3 -4.86 -3.63 16.25
C LYS A 3 -5.32 -4.48 15.05
N LEU A 4 -6.49 -4.19 14.48
CA LEU A 4 -6.99 -4.87 13.28
C LEU A 4 -6.36 -4.30 12.00
N LEU A 5 -6.10 -2.99 11.95
CA LEU A 5 -5.38 -2.33 10.85
C LEU A 5 -3.94 -2.83 10.71
N PHE A 6 -3.31 -3.21 11.83
CA PHE A 6 -1.96 -3.78 11.86
C PHE A 6 -1.94 -5.32 11.96
N SER A 7 -3.10 -5.98 11.83
CA SER A 7 -3.15 -7.42 11.61
C SER A 7 -2.76 -7.71 10.16
N SER A 8 -2.15 -8.87 9.88
CA SER A 8 -1.81 -9.29 8.51
C SER A 8 -2.99 -9.16 7.55
N TRP A 9 -4.18 -9.56 8.00
CA TRP A 9 -5.41 -9.44 7.22
C TRP A 9 -5.80 -7.98 6.96
N GLY A 10 -5.79 -7.12 7.98
CA GLY A 10 -6.15 -5.71 7.82
C GLY A 10 -5.15 -4.91 7.00
N ALA A 11 -3.86 -5.24 7.09
CA ALA A 11 -2.81 -4.64 6.26
C ALA A 11 -2.95 -5.06 4.79
N GLU A 12 -3.26 -6.33 4.53
CA GLU A 12 -3.52 -6.82 3.17
C GLU A 12 -4.72 -6.08 2.56
N TRP A 13 -5.89 -6.12 3.19
CA TRP A 13 -7.07 -5.44 2.64
C TRP A 13 -6.95 -3.91 2.62
N GLY A 14 -6.28 -3.32 3.62
CA GLY A 14 -6.03 -1.88 3.69
C GLY A 14 -5.16 -1.39 2.53
N THR A 15 -4.08 -2.10 2.20
CA THR A 15 -3.23 -1.73 1.06
C THR A 15 -3.90 -1.99 -0.29
N ALA A 16 -4.76 -3.01 -0.41
CA ALA A 16 -5.58 -3.19 -1.63
C ALA A 16 -6.56 -2.02 -1.83
N ALA A 17 -7.27 -1.64 -0.76
CA ALA A 17 -8.18 -0.50 -0.80
C ALA A 17 -7.43 0.80 -1.14
N LEU A 18 -6.22 0.99 -0.58
CA LEU A 18 -5.38 2.14 -0.89
C LEU A 18 -5.07 2.24 -2.39
N VAL A 19 -4.62 1.14 -3.02
CA VAL A 19 -4.34 1.12 -4.47
C VAL A 19 -5.61 1.50 -5.25
N PHE A 20 -6.76 0.90 -4.92
CA PHE A 20 -8.02 1.18 -5.59
C PHE A 20 -8.42 2.66 -5.48
N PHE A 21 -8.40 3.23 -4.27
CA PHE A 21 -8.79 4.63 -4.07
C PHE A 21 -7.82 5.61 -4.71
N VAL A 22 -6.51 5.34 -4.66
CA VAL A 22 -5.50 6.17 -5.33
C VAL A 22 -5.75 6.15 -6.84
N SER A 23 -5.93 4.97 -7.44
CA SER A 23 -6.23 4.85 -8.88
C SER A 23 -7.56 5.52 -9.25
N ALA A 24 -8.61 5.38 -8.43
CA ALA A 24 -9.90 6.03 -8.67
C ALA A 24 -9.79 7.56 -8.61
N ALA A 25 -9.06 8.11 -7.63
CA ALA A 25 -8.83 9.54 -7.51
C ALA A 25 -8.03 10.07 -8.70
N VAL A 26 -6.96 9.37 -9.10
CA VAL A 26 -6.18 9.73 -10.30
C VAL A 26 -7.03 9.69 -11.55
N GLY A 27 -7.88 8.67 -11.73
CA GLY A 27 -8.80 8.57 -12.87
C GLY A 27 -9.78 9.74 -12.94
N ARG A 28 -10.31 10.16 -11.79
CA ARG A 28 -11.16 11.35 -11.69
C ARG A 28 -10.42 12.62 -12.14
N PHE A 29 -9.23 12.89 -11.59
CA PHE A 29 -8.46 14.08 -11.97
C PHE A 29 -7.99 14.02 -13.43
N ALA A 30 -7.71 12.82 -13.96
CA ALA A 30 -7.36 12.63 -15.36
C ALA A 30 -8.50 13.06 -16.29
N ALA A 31 -9.76 12.78 -15.92
CA ALA A 31 -10.93 13.19 -16.67
C ALA A 31 -11.17 14.71 -16.66
N GLU A 32 -10.76 15.40 -15.59
CA GLU A 32 -10.81 16.87 -15.48
C GLU A 32 -9.66 17.57 -16.24
N GLY A 33 -8.67 16.80 -16.69
CA GLY A 33 -7.48 17.28 -17.41
C GLY A 33 -6.34 17.62 -16.45
N MET A 34 -5.30 16.80 -16.46
CA MET A 34 -4.09 17.03 -15.66
C MET A 34 -2.94 17.58 -16.49
N ASN A 35 -2.22 18.56 -15.94
CA ASN A 35 -0.96 19.04 -16.51
C ASN A 35 0.21 18.06 -16.21
N THR A 36 1.37 18.31 -16.80
CA THR A 36 2.54 17.43 -16.68
C THR A 36 2.97 17.19 -15.24
N LEU A 37 2.96 18.23 -14.39
CA LEU A 37 3.39 18.10 -13.00
C LEU A 37 2.41 17.25 -12.18
N GLN A 38 1.11 17.42 -12.43
CA GLN A 38 0.05 16.63 -11.82
C GLN A 38 0.13 15.16 -12.24
N TRP A 39 0.43 14.88 -13.51
CA TRP A 39 0.69 13.51 -13.98
C TRP A 39 1.88 12.87 -13.30
N CYS A 40 3.00 13.58 -13.16
CA CYS A 40 4.17 13.07 -12.43
C CYS A 40 3.81 12.70 -10.97
N GLY A 41 3.06 13.57 -10.28
CA GLY A 41 2.58 13.30 -8.93
C GLY A 41 1.62 12.11 -8.87
N ALA A 42 0.68 12.03 -9.81
CA ALA A 42 -0.31 10.95 -9.90
C ALA A 42 0.36 9.58 -10.12
N ILE A 43 1.31 9.49 -11.06
CA ILE A 43 2.08 8.27 -11.31
C ILE A 43 2.87 7.88 -10.06
N THR A 44 3.52 8.85 -9.42
CA THR A 44 4.27 8.62 -8.17
C THR A 44 3.37 8.07 -7.07
N ALA A 45 2.16 8.63 -6.89
CA ALA A 45 1.20 8.17 -5.90
C ALA A 45 0.71 6.73 -6.17
N VAL A 46 0.41 6.41 -7.44
CA VAL A 46 0.02 5.04 -7.83
C VAL A 46 1.16 4.07 -7.54
N LEU A 47 2.39 4.37 -7.95
CA LEU A 47 3.55 3.52 -7.69
C LEU A 47 3.82 3.34 -6.19
N ALA A 48 3.68 4.40 -5.39
CA ALA A 48 3.82 4.33 -3.94
C ALA A 48 2.76 3.42 -3.31
N SER A 49 1.50 3.51 -3.76
CA SER A 49 0.42 2.64 -3.28
C SER A 49 0.66 1.16 -3.61
N ILE A 50 1.14 0.88 -4.82
CA ILE A 50 1.51 -0.48 -5.25
C ILE A 50 2.70 -0.98 -4.43
N THR A 51 3.70 -0.13 -4.18
CA THR A 51 4.87 -0.48 -3.38
C THR A 51 4.46 -0.84 -1.94
N ALA A 52 3.52 -0.11 -1.34
CA ALA A 52 2.96 -0.46 -0.04
C ALA A 52 2.25 -1.83 -0.06
N ALA A 53 1.48 -2.12 -1.12
CA ALA A 53 0.85 -3.42 -1.29
C ALA A 53 1.86 -4.57 -1.46
N VAL A 54 2.97 -4.33 -2.17
CA VAL A 54 4.09 -5.27 -2.33
C VAL A 54 4.81 -5.49 -1.00
N ALA A 55 5.06 -4.42 -0.24
CA ALA A 55 5.68 -4.53 1.08
C ALA A 55 4.88 -5.43 2.02
N VAL A 56 3.55 -5.31 2.02
CA VAL A 56 2.70 -6.14 2.88
C VAL A 56 2.57 -7.59 2.38
N ARG A 57 2.46 -7.81 1.07
CA ARG A 57 2.13 -9.13 0.52
C ARG A 57 3.33 -9.97 0.12
N VAL A 58 4.39 -9.32 -0.37
CA VAL A 58 5.57 -9.95 -0.97
C VAL A 58 6.74 -9.89 -0.01
N TRP A 59 7.03 -8.72 0.58
CA TRP A 59 8.09 -8.56 1.57
C TRP A 59 7.60 -8.94 2.97
N LYS A 60 7.09 -10.16 3.12
CA LYS A 60 6.77 -10.71 4.44
C LYS A 60 8.08 -10.88 5.19
N ASP A 61 8.29 -10.09 6.24
CA ASP A 61 9.25 -10.46 7.28
C ASP A 61 8.76 -11.80 7.85
N GLU A 62 9.51 -12.89 7.62
CA GLU A 62 9.29 -14.10 8.39
C GLU A 62 9.28 -13.71 9.87
N PRO A 63 8.35 -14.23 10.69
CA PRO A 63 8.41 -13.97 12.12
C PRO A 63 9.79 -14.47 12.57
N VAL A 64 10.68 -13.53 12.90
CA VAL A 64 11.95 -13.85 13.55
C VAL A 64 11.54 -14.66 14.76
N LYS A 65 11.73 -15.99 14.70
CA LYS A 65 11.69 -16.83 15.88
C LYS A 65 12.76 -16.25 16.78
N ALA A 66 12.36 -15.34 17.66
CA ALA A 66 13.20 -14.86 18.73
C ALA A 66 13.75 -16.13 19.38
N ARG A 67 15.08 -16.29 19.29
CA ARG A 67 15.85 -17.37 19.90
C ARG A 67 15.51 -17.39 21.40
N ALA A 68 14.46 -18.12 21.73
CA ALA A 68 14.02 -18.42 23.09
C ALA A 68 14.08 -19.93 23.27
N ASP A 69 15.14 -20.54 22.75
CA ASP A 69 15.44 -21.95 22.99
C ASP A 69 16.94 -22.18 22.80
N ARG A 70 17.70 -21.87 23.84
CA ARG A 70 18.99 -22.50 24.10
C ARG A 70 19.22 -22.46 25.60
N ASP A 71 18.53 -23.38 26.26
CA ASP A 71 18.99 -23.95 27.52
C ASP A 71 20.39 -24.60 27.35
#